data_AF-S2J2Y9-F1
#
_entry.id   AF-S2J2Y9-F1
#
_cell.length_a   1.000
_cell.length_b   1.000
_cell.length_c   1.000
_cell.angle_alpha   90.00
_cell.angle_beta   90.00
_cell.angle_gamma   90.00
#
_symmetry.space_group_name_H-M   'P 1'
#
loop_
_entity.id
_entity.type
_entity.pdbx_description
1 polymer ?
#
loop_
_entity_poly.entity_id
_entity_poly.type
_entity_poly.pdbx_seq_one_letter_code
_entity_poly.pdbx_strand_id
1 'polypeptide(L)'
;MLKPQYTRRPFNVLLIGPALSGKRTLATQLLKSSDVFYKIFTAESVPKKPLARMDYVVVMVDMTQAYSLTLLDQALHHMQDRFLTNKMAVMVTKMDKRGKWQFEVERVQELVASIFDVHVFYVNFLNELEKKRTTDQLSKSIKTNTLQYRHVSTPLLNTVKTYNTEDDADQASTHLDEDTLTYDSDQEQPKDDIHEPMSDLKIEMKND
;
A
#
# COMPACT_ATOMS: atom_id res chain seq x y z
N MET A 1 32.65 -4.18 -1.17
CA MET A 1 31.61 -4.45 -0.15
C MET A 1 31.11 -5.88 -0.33
N LEU A 2 31.33 -6.74 0.67
CA LEU A 2 30.86 -8.14 0.67
C LEU A 2 29.37 -8.19 1.00
N LYS A 3 28.59 -8.89 0.17
CA LYS A 3 27.14 -9.04 0.33
C LYS A 3 26.81 -9.90 1.57
N PRO A 4 25.71 -9.62 2.31
CA PRO A 4 25.31 -10.42 3.47
C PRO A 4 25.08 -11.90 3.11
N GLN A 5 25.59 -12.80 3.95
CA GLN A 5 25.77 -14.23 3.70
C GLN A 5 24.53 -15.13 3.93
N TYR A 6 23.35 -14.57 4.16
CA TYR A 6 22.17 -15.35 4.58
C TYR A 6 21.22 -15.62 3.40
N THR A 7 21.72 -16.43 2.46
CA THR A 7 21.09 -17.46 1.61
C THR A 7 21.85 -17.53 0.28
N ARG A 8 22.66 -18.58 0.07
CA ARG A 8 23.42 -18.78 -1.17
C ARG A 8 22.56 -19.02 -2.43
N ARG A 9 21.23 -19.07 -2.31
CA ARG A 9 20.31 -19.32 -3.44
C ARG A 9 19.57 -18.04 -3.83
N PRO A 10 19.37 -17.78 -5.13
CA PRO A 10 18.50 -16.70 -5.56
C PRO A 10 17.03 -17.01 -5.24
N PHE A 11 16.24 -15.96 -5.03
CA PHE A 11 14.78 -16.03 -4.96
C PHE A 11 14.17 -16.16 -6.33
N ASN A 12 13.41 -17.22 -6.52
CA ASN A 12 12.69 -17.46 -7.76
C ASN A 12 11.40 -16.64 -7.77
N VAL A 13 11.40 -15.54 -8.51
CA VAL A 13 10.23 -14.66 -8.66
C VAL A 13 9.65 -14.86 -10.05
N LEU A 14 8.35 -15.15 -10.12
CA LEU A 14 7.61 -15.27 -11.38
C LEU A 14 6.79 -14.00 -11.63
N LEU A 15 7.04 -13.33 -12.75
CA LEU A 15 6.25 -12.20 -13.23
C LEU A 15 5.28 -12.68 -14.30
N ILE A 16 3.98 -12.60 -14.03
CA ILE A 16 2.92 -13.02 -14.95
C ILE A 16 2.24 -11.76 -15.50
N GLY A 17 1.99 -11.66 -16.79
CA GLY A 17 1.31 -10.49 -17.36
C GLY A 17 1.38 -10.46 -18.88
N PRO A 18 0.54 -9.67 -19.58
CA PRO A 18 0.62 -9.59 -21.03
C PRO A 18 1.92 -8.97 -21.53
N ALA A 19 2.17 -9.08 -22.83
CA ALA A 19 3.27 -8.38 -23.48
C ALA A 19 3.24 -6.88 -23.14
N LEU A 20 4.42 -6.29 -22.93
CA LEU A 20 4.58 -4.86 -22.64
C LEU A 20 3.93 -4.35 -21.33
N SER A 21 3.48 -5.23 -20.42
CA SER A 21 2.96 -4.85 -19.09
C SER A 21 4.03 -4.34 -18.10
N GLY A 22 5.26 -4.09 -18.56
CA GLY A 22 6.36 -3.64 -17.70
C GLY A 22 7.13 -4.75 -16.96
N LYS A 23 6.83 -6.04 -17.20
CA LYS A 23 7.58 -7.19 -16.63
C LYS A 23 9.11 -7.01 -16.70
N ARG A 24 9.62 -6.69 -17.89
CA ARG A 24 11.07 -6.50 -18.13
C ARG A 24 11.62 -5.35 -17.30
N THR A 25 10.91 -4.23 -17.26
CA THR A 25 11.30 -3.05 -16.47
C THR A 25 11.36 -3.36 -14.99
N LEU A 26 10.32 -4.02 -14.44
CA LEU A 26 10.30 -4.45 -13.04
C LEU A 26 11.45 -5.43 -12.75
N ALA A 27 11.67 -6.42 -13.62
CA ALA A 27 12.74 -7.39 -13.47
C ALA A 27 14.11 -6.72 -13.40
N THR A 28 14.39 -5.77 -14.30
CA THR A 28 15.65 -5.01 -14.30
C THR A 28 15.82 -4.21 -13.02
N GLN A 29 14.76 -3.64 -12.46
CA GLN A 29 14.85 -2.87 -11.21
C GLN A 29 15.07 -3.79 -10.00
N LEU A 30 14.36 -4.92 -9.90
CA LEU A 30 14.58 -5.91 -8.84
C LEU A 30 16.02 -6.43 -8.85
N LEU A 31 16.58 -6.72 -10.02
CA LEU A 31 17.96 -7.19 -10.18
C LEU A 31 19.03 -6.15 -9.76
N LYS A 32 18.68 -4.87 -9.67
CA LYS A 32 19.57 -3.82 -9.14
C LYS A 32 19.61 -3.79 -7.61
N SER A 33 18.70 -4.48 -6.92
CA SER A 33 18.69 -4.52 -5.46
C SER A 33 19.99 -5.16 -4.93
N SER A 34 20.66 -4.47 -4.01
CA SER A 34 21.84 -5.00 -3.31
C SER A 34 21.46 -6.02 -2.24
N ASP A 35 20.22 -5.93 -1.73
CA ASP A 35 19.82 -6.54 -0.47
C ASP A 35 19.21 -7.93 -0.65
N VAL A 36 18.74 -8.23 -1.87
CA VAL A 36 18.07 -9.48 -2.20
C VAL A 36 18.60 -9.99 -3.54
N PHE A 37 18.96 -11.27 -3.58
CA PHE A 37 19.42 -11.92 -4.80
C PHE A 37 18.26 -12.61 -5.51
N TYR A 38 17.91 -12.14 -6.72
CA TYR A 38 16.75 -12.62 -7.47
C TYR A 38 17.14 -13.49 -8.67
N LYS A 39 16.30 -14.49 -8.96
CA LYS A 39 16.21 -15.19 -10.24
C LYS A 39 14.78 -15.00 -10.76
N ILE A 40 14.65 -14.26 -11.86
CA ILE A 40 13.35 -13.79 -12.33
C ILE A 40 12.92 -14.59 -13.55
N PHE A 41 11.67 -15.05 -13.52
CA PHE A 41 11.00 -15.73 -14.60
C PHE A 41 9.84 -14.87 -15.08
N THR A 42 9.51 -14.94 -16.37
CA THR A 42 8.37 -14.21 -16.93
C THR A 42 7.44 -15.15 -17.66
N ALA A 43 6.14 -14.94 -17.52
CA ALA A 43 5.11 -15.66 -18.26
C ALA A 43 4.03 -14.69 -18.77
N GLU A 44 3.37 -15.06 -19.86
CA GLU A 44 2.24 -14.30 -20.42
C GLU A 44 0.86 -14.90 -20.05
N SER A 45 0.89 -16.07 -19.44
CA SER A 45 -0.27 -16.82 -18.96
C SER A 45 0.04 -17.50 -17.64
N VAL A 46 -0.99 -17.88 -16.89
CA VAL A 46 -0.83 -18.65 -15.65
C VAL A 46 -0.29 -20.04 -15.99
N PRO A 47 0.86 -20.47 -15.43
CA PRO A 47 1.41 -21.78 -15.74
C PRO A 47 0.47 -22.91 -15.29
N LYS A 48 0.21 -23.86 -16.20
CA LYS A 48 -0.63 -25.05 -15.91
C LYS A 48 0.02 -26.03 -14.94
N LYS A 49 1.36 -26.01 -14.83
CA LYS A 49 2.13 -26.90 -13.96
C LYS A 49 2.32 -26.25 -12.59
N PRO A 50 2.34 -27.04 -11.49
CA PRO A 50 2.60 -26.52 -10.16
C PRO A 50 3.89 -25.70 -10.09
N LEU A 51 3.85 -24.54 -9.43
CA LEU A 51 4.97 -23.62 -9.27
C LEU A 51 5.93 -24.07 -8.17
N ALA A 52 6.32 -25.35 -8.14
CA ALA A 52 7.00 -26.00 -7.02
C ALA A 52 8.29 -25.28 -6.56
N ARG A 53 8.99 -24.60 -7.47
CA ARG A 53 10.26 -23.88 -7.20
C ARG A 53 10.15 -22.36 -7.12
N MET A 54 8.95 -21.77 -7.28
CA MET A 54 8.79 -20.32 -7.17
C MET A 54 8.63 -19.92 -5.70
N ASP A 55 9.34 -18.87 -5.30
CA ASP A 55 9.27 -18.29 -3.97
C ASP A 55 8.24 -17.16 -3.89
N TYR A 56 7.99 -16.46 -5.01
CA TYR A 56 7.04 -15.35 -5.08
C TYR A 56 6.44 -15.19 -6.50
N VAL A 57 5.20 -14.72 -6.58
CA VAL A 57 4.51 -14.43 -7.84
C VAL A 57 4.06 -12.97 -7.86
N VAL A 58 4.28 -12.29 -8.99
CA VAL A 58 3.76 -10.94 -9.22
C VAL A 58 2.91 -10.97 -10.48
N VAL A 59 1.63 -10.62 -10.34
CA VAL A 59 0.69 -10.51 -11.45
C VAL A 59 0.67 -9.05 -11.92
N MET A 60 1.16 -8.81 -13.13
CA MET A 60 1.19 -7.50 -13.77
C MET A 60 -0.15 -7.24 -14.48
N VAL A 61 -0.84 -6.21 -14.02
CA VAL A 61 -2.11 -5.75 -14.58
C VAL A 61 -1.85 -4.47 -15.36
N ASP A 62 -2.03 -4.54 -16.68
CA ASP A 62 -1.89 -3.43 -17.59
C ASP A 62 -3.26 -2.80 -17.83
N MET A 63 -3.47 -1.59 -17.31
CA MET A 63 -4.76 -0.89 -17.41
C MET A 63 -5.20 -0.67 -18.86
N THR A 64 -4.27 -0.72 -19.82
CA THR A 64 -4.56 -0.52 -21.25
C THR A 64 -4.86 -1.82 -22.01
N GLN A 65 -4.94 -2.97 -21.33
CA GLN A 65 -5.19 -4.28 -21.95
C GLN A 65 -6.21 -5.09 -21.13
N ALA A 66 -7.44 -5.26 -21.61
CA ALA A 66 -8.51 -5.98 -20.91
C ALA A 66 -8.13 -7.42 -20.55
N TYR A 67 -7.32 -8.08 -21.39
CA TYR A 67 -6.78 -9.42 -21.10
C TYR A 67 -5.99 -9.49 -19.78
N SER A 68 -5.38 -8.38 -19.32
CA SER A 68 -4.74 -8.35 -17.99
C SER A 68 -5.70 -8.65 -16.85
N LEU A 69 -6.96 -8.21 -16.96
CA LEU A 69 -7.96 -8.45 -15.94
C LEU A 69 -8.38 -9.92 -15.92
N THR A 70 -8.59 -10.51 -17.10
CA THR A 70 -8.85 -11.95 -17.25
C THR A 70 -7.69 -12.79 -16.71
N LEU A 71 -6.46 -12.35 -16.94
CA LEU A 71 -5.26 -13.04 -16.45
C LEU A 71 -5.13 -12.94 -14.92
N LEU A 72 -5.51 -11.80 -14.33
CA LEU A 72 -5.59 -11.65 -12.88
C LEU A 72 -6.62 -12.61 -12.30
N ASP A 73 -7.83 -12.63 -12.86
CA ASP A 73 -8.91 -13.50 -12.42
C ASP A 73 -8.50 -14.98 -12.49
N GLN A 74 -7.91 -15.41 -13.61
CA GLN A 74 -7.34 -16.76 -13.75
C GLN A 74 -6.24 -17.05 -12.74
N ALA A 75 -5.36 -16.08 -12.46
CA ALA A 75 -4.30 -16.26 -11.47
C ALA A 75 -4.90 -16.47 -10.09
N LEU A 76 -5.88 -15.66 -9.68
CA LEU A 76 -6.53 -15.78 -8.39
C LEU A 76 -7.24 -17.14 -8.21
N HIS A 77 -7.88 -17.66 -9.26
CA HIS A 77 -8.61 -18.93 -9.19
C HIS A 77 -7.74 -20.19 -9.33
N HIS A 78 -6.58 -20.10 -9.98
CA HIS A 78 -5.75 -21.28 -10.28
C HIS A 78 -4.43 -21.33 -9.51
N MET A 79 -4.07 -20.27 -8.79
CA MET A 79 -2.86 -20.28 -7.97
C MET A 79 -3.04 -21.18 -6.75
N GLN A 80 -1.96 -21.82 -6.32
CA GLN A 80 -1.95 -22.61 -5.09
C GLN A 80 -2.14 -21.68 -3.87
N ASP A 81 -2.91 -22.11 -2.87
CA ASP A 81 -3.25 -21.33 -1.66
C ASP A 81 -2.04 -20.69 -0.96
N ARG A 82 -0.91 -21.40 -0.95
CA ARG A 82 0.36 -20.91 -0.38
C ARG A 82 0.88 -19.62 -1.02
N PHE A 83 0.47 -19.32 -2.25
CA PHE A 83 0.79 -18.05 -2.92
C PHE A 83 -0.24 -16.99 -2.60
N LEU A 84 -1.52 -17.34 -2.63
CA LEU A 84 -2.63 -16.42 -2.32
C LEU A 84 -2.56 -15.87 -0.89
N THR A 85 -2.00 -16.64 0.05
CA THR A 85 -1.90 -16.19 1.46
C THR A 85 -0.82 -15.14 1.68
N ASN A 86 0.35 -15.27 1.07
CA ASN A 86 1.47 -14.36 1.35
C ASN A 86 2.57 -14.30 0.28
N LYS A 87 2.54 -15.12 -0.78
CA LYS A 87 3.62 -15.16 -1.79
C LYS A 87 3.17 -14.62 -3.14
N MET A 88 2.16 -13.77 -3.14
CA MET A 88 1.64 -13.13 -4.33
C MET A 88 1.45 -11.63 -4.12
N ALA A 89 1.70 -10.86 -5.16
CA ALA A 89 1.29 -9.47 -5.26
C ALA A 89 0.71 -9.18 -6.64
N VAL A 90 -0.12 -8.14 -6.71
CA VAL A 90 -0.62 -7.56 -7.95
C VAL A 90 0.10 -6.23 -8.18
N MET A 91 0.55 -6.01 -9.41
CA MET A 91 1.23 -4.79 -9.83
C MET A 91 0.44 -4.17 -10.98
N VAL A 92 -0.29 -3.09 -10.68
CA VAL A 92 -1.09 -2.35 -11.64
C VAL A 92 -0.22 -1.29 -12.32
N THR A 93 -0.27 -1.25 -13.65
CA THR A 93 0.64 -0.49 -14.50
C THR A 93 -0.08 0.38 -15.50
N LYS A 94 0.63 1.38 -16.04
CA LYS A 94 0.12 2.37 -16.99
C LYS A 94 -1.01 3.23 -16.44
N MET A 95 -0.89 3.56 -15.15
CA MET A 95 -1.80 4.46 -14.43
C MET A 95 -1.84 5.87 -15.03
N ASP A 96 -0.79 6.26 -15.75
CA ASP A 96 -0.65 7.53 -16.47
C ASP A 96 -1.51 7.60 -17.75
N LYS A 97 -1.93 6.45 -18.30
CA LYS A 97 -2.64 6.38 -19.58
C LYS A 97 -4.15 6.32 -19.44
N ARG A 98 -4.74 7.16 -18.57
CA ARG A 98 -6.19 7.15 -18.27
C ARG A 98 -7.08 7.12 -19.51
N GLY A 99 -6.78 7.93 -20.53
CA GLY A 99 -7.53 7.96 -21.80
C GLY A 99 -7.42 6.70 -22.68
N LYS A 100 -6.62 5.71 -22.27
CA LYS A 100 -6.46 4.40 -22.94
C LYS A 100 -6.78 3.24 -22.01
N TRP A 101 -7.31 3.50 -20.83
CA TRP A 101 -7.73 2.44 -19.92
C TRP A 101 -8.87 1.65 -20.56
N GLN A 102 -8.78 0.32 -20.46
CA GLN A 102 -9.83 -0.58 -20.94
C GLN A 102 -10.77 -1.04 -19.81
N PHE A 103 -10.42 -0.74 -18.56
CA PHE A 103 -11.19 -1.03 -17.36
C PHE A 103 -10.77 -0.09 -16.23
N GLU A 104 -11.60 0.00 -15.20
CA GLU A 104 -11.40 0.84 -14.03
C GLU A 104 -10.54 0.16 -12.95
N VAL A 105 -9.95 0.94 -12.07
CA VAL A 105 -9.04 0.43 -11.02
C VAL A 105 -9.82 -0.38 -9.98
N GLU A 106 -11.03 0.08 -9.70
CA GLU A 106 -12.04 -0.49 -8.81
C GLU A 106 -12.27 -1.95 -9.18
N ARG A 107 -12.28 -2.28 -10.49
CA ARG A 107 -12.46 -3.66 -10.95
C ARG A 107 -11.31 -4.58 -10.55
N VAL A 108 -10.09 -4.05 -10.46
CA VAL A 108 -8.93 -4.80 -9.94
C VAL A 108 -9.07 -5.01 -8.45
N GLN A 109 -9.51 -3.98 -7.72
CA GLN A 109 -9.70 -4.04 -6.27
C GLN A 109 -10.78 -5.05 -5.90
N GLU A 110 -11.92 -5.05 -6.60
CA GLU A 110 -13.01 -6.02 -6.41
C GLU A 110 -12.55 -7.46 -6.58
N LEU A 111 -11.77 -7.76 -7.62
CA LEU A 111 -11.24 -9.11 -7.85
C LEU A 111 -10.32 -9.54 -6.72
N VAL A 112 -9.43 -8.65 -6.28
CA VAL A 112 -8.46 -8.98 -5.23
C VAL A 112 -9.12 -9.07 -3.85
N ALA A 113 -10.12 -8.24 -3.56
CA ALA A 113 -10.84 -8.23 -2.28
C ALA A 113 -11.57 -9.54 -1.99
N SER A 114 -11.90 -10.31 -3.03
CA SER A 114 -12.51 -11.65 -2.89
C SER A 114 -11.54 -12.73 -2.41
N ILE A 115 -10.24 -12.43 -2.39
CA ILE A 115 -9.15 -13.35 -2.05
C ILE A 115 -8.39 -12.81 -0.83
N PHE A 116 -7.76 -13.69 -0.05
CA PHE A 116 -6.90 -13.33 1.10
C PHE A 116 -5.91 -12.18 0.77
N ASP A 117 -5.45 -11.44 1.79
CA ASP A 117 -4.55 -10.25 1.80
C ASP A 117 -3.44 -10.17 0.71
N VAL A 118 -3.81 -10.14 -0.56
CA VAL A 118 -2.88 -10.00 -1.69
C VAL A 118 -2.57 -8.52 -1.84
N HIS A 119 -1.30 -8.17 -1.70
CA HIS A 119 -0.87 -6.78 -1.84
C HIS A 119 -1.04 -6.28 -3.28
N VAL A 120 -1.65 -5.11 -3.42
CA VAL A 120 -1.79 -4.40 -4.70
C VAL A 120 -0.87 -3.19 -4.71
N PHE A 121 -0.02 -3.10 -5.73
CA PHE A 121 0.87 -1.97 -5.97
C PHE A 121 0.45 -1.26 -7.25
N TYR A 122 0.55 0.07 -7.26
CA TYR A 122 0.28 0.90 -8.42
C TYR A 122 1.58 1.55 -8.85
N VAL A 123 1.91 1.45 -10.15
CA VAL A 123 3.16 2.02 -10.66
C VAL A 123 3.04 2.57 -12.06
N ASN A 124 3.52 3.80 -12.23
CA ASN A 124 3.93 4.33 -13.51
C ASN A 124 5.45 4.11 -13.72
N PHE A 125 5.80 3.19 -14.60
CA PHE A 125 7.21 2.89 -14.91
C PHE A 125 7.97 4.00 -15.65
N LEU A 126 7.28 5.01 -16.18
CA LEU A 126 7.90 6.20 -16.77
C LEU A 126 8.39 7.18 -15.69
N ASN A 127 7.79 7.14 -14.50
CA ASN A 127 8.23 7.93 -13.37
C ASN A 127 9.34 7.17 -12.61
N GLU A 128 10.59 7.62 -12.74
CA GLU A 128 11.76 6.98 -12.10
C GLU A 128 11.64 6.89 -10.58
N LEU A 129 11.12 7.93 -9.92
CA LEU A 129 10.99 7.98 -8.47
C LEU A 129 9.95 6.96 -7.98
N GLU A 130 8.78 6.94 -8.61
CA GLU A 130 7.68 6.03 -8.30
C GLU A 130 8.08 4.57 -8.57
N LYS A 131 8.71 4.33 -9.72
CA LYS A 131 9.28 3.03 -10.09
C LYS A 131 10.26 2.52 -9.03
N LYS A 132 11.20 3.36 -8.59
CA LYS A 132 12.18 2.98 -7.57
C LYS A 132 11.48 2.66 -6.24
N ARG A 133 10.63 3.57 -5.74
CA ARG A 133 9.91 3.41 -4.47
C ARG A 133 9.05 2.15 -4.45
N THR A 134 8.27 1.92 -5.51
CA THR A 134 7.37 0.76 -5.60
C THR A 134 8.16 -0.54 -5.72
N THR A 135 9.27 -0.54 -6.47
CA THR A 135 10.14 -1.72 -6.55
C THR A 135 10.82 -2.00 -5.21
N ASP A 136 11.24 -0.98 -4.47
CA ASP A 136 11.83 -1.14 -3.14
C ASP A 136 10.80 -1.68 -2.13
N GLN A 137 9.55 -1.21 -2.19
CA GLN A 137 8.44 -1.73 -1.39
C GLN A 137 8.13 -3.19 -1.73
N LEU A 138 8.05 -3.53 -3.02
CA LEU A 138 7.88 -4.91 -3.47
C LEU A 138 9.04 -5.79 -3.00
N SER A 139 10.28 -5.33 -3.12
CA SER A 139 11.48 -6.06 -2.68
C SER A 139 11.43 -6.36 -1.18
N LYS A 140 11.01 -5.38 -0.36
CA LYS A 140 10.79 -5.56 1.08
C LYS A 140 9.66 -6.55 1.38
N SER A 141 8.57 -6.48 0.62
CA SER A 141 7.44 -7.42 0.74
C SER A 141 7.88 -8.84 0.43
N ILE A 142 8.58 -9.07 -0.69
CA ILE A 142 9.14 -10.38 -1.06
C ILE A 142 10.08 -10.88 0.05
N LYS A 143 11.01 -10.05 0.52
CA LYS A 143 11.96 -10.43 1.58
C LYS A 143 11.26 -10.81 2.89
N THR A 144 10.19 -10.10 3.25
CA THR A 144 9.41 -10.39 4.47
C THR A 144 8.62 -11.68 4.32
N ASN A 145 7.91 -11.84 3.20
CA ASN A 145 7.04 -12.98 2.93
C ASN A 145 7.79 -14.28 2.64
N THR A 146 9.09 -14.17 2.38
CA THR A 146 10.02 -15.31 2.24
C THR A 146 10.84 -15.59 3.50
N LEU A 147 10.48 -14.98 4.65
CA LEU A 147 11.06 -15.20 5.98
C LEU A 147 12.55 -14.85 6.10
N GLN A 148 13.02 -13.86 5.35
CA GLN A 148 14.40 -13.36 5.47
C GLN A 148 14.58 -12.17 6.41
N TYR A 149 13.50 -11.58 6.89
CA TYR A 149 13.58 -10.69 8.04
C TYR A 149 13.65 -11.55 9.30
N ARG A 150 14.72 -11.39 10.09
CA ARG A 150 14.98 -12.22 11.28
C ARG A 150 13.87 -12.15 12.34
N HIS A 151 12.92 -11.22 12.25
CA HIS A 151 11.90 -10.99 13.28
C HIS A 151 10.55 -10.48 12.73
N VAL A 152 10.29 -10.58 11.42
CA VAL A 152 9.04 -10.09 10.80
C VAL A 152 8.43 -11.19 9.95
N SER A 153 7.17 -11.53 10.24
CA SER A 153 6.36 -12.48 9.48
C SER A 153 5.16 -11.78 8.86
N THR A 154 4.67 -12.25 7.71
CA THR A 154 3.50 -11.67 7.02
C THR A 154 2.27 -11.50 7.91
N PRO A 155 1.93 -12.45 8.82
CA PRO A 155 0.82 -12.24 9.75
C PRO A 155 0.97 -10.97 10.61
N LEU A 156 2.19 -10.59 10.99
CA LEU A 156 2.43 -9.36 11.76
C LEU A 156 2.22 -8.09 10.91
N LEU A 157 2.56 -8.11 9.61
CA LEU A 157 2.29 -6.98 8.72
C LEU A 157 0.78 -6.75 8.54
N ASN A 158 0.00 -7.82 8.44
CA ASN A 158 -1.46 -7.72 8.29
C ASN A 158 -2.14 -7.25 9.59
N THR A 159 -1.47 -7.33 10.74
CA THR A 159 -1.98 -6.79 12.02
C THR A 159 -1.70 -5.30 12.24
N VAL A 160 -0.84 -4.67 11.43
CA VAL A 160 -0.62 -3.22 11.51
C VAL A 160 -1.81 -2.53 10.87
N LYS A 161 -2.84 -2.26 11.69
CA LYS A 161 -3.89 -1.31 11.32
C LYS A 161 -3.21 0.02 11.05
N THR A 162 -3.21 0.47 9.80
CA THR A 162 -2.90 1.86 9.48
C THR A 162 -3.91 2.71 10.24
N TYR A 163 -3.44 3.62 11.11
CA TYR A 163 -4.30 4.61 11.75
C TYR A 163 -5.14 5.28 10.67
N ASN A 164 -6.44 5.00 10.67
CA ASN A 164 -7.37 5.65 9.79
C ASN A 164 -7.68 6.99 10.45
N THR A 165 -7.22 8.10 9.86
CA THR A 165 -7.54 9.46 10.34
C THR A 165 -9.04 9.79 10.28
N GLU A 166 -9.86 8.88 9.73
CA GLU A 166 -11.32 8.97 9.71
C GLU A 166 -11.96 8.48 11.02
N ASP A 167 -11.27 7.66 11.82
CA ASP A 167 -11.81 7.15 13.09
C ASP A 167 -11.88 8.24 14.20
N ASP A 168 -11.14 9.35 14.03
CA ASP A 168 -11.18 10.52 14.94
C ASP A 168 -12.32 11.50 14.58
N ALA A 169 -12.89 11.43 13.38
CA ALA A 169 -14.00 12.30 12.96
C ALA A 169 -15.34 11.86 13.58
N ASP A 170 -15.49 10.57 13.89
CA ASP A 170 -16.72 10.00 14.44
C ASP A 170 -16.80 10.09 15.98
N GLN A 171 -15.72 10.46 16.67
CA GLN A 171 -15.75 10.71 18.13
C GLN A 171 -15.97 12.17 18.51
N ALA A 172 -15.90 13.11 17.56
CA ALA A 172 -16.14 14.53 17.82
C ALA A 172 -17.63 14.92 17.82
N SER A 173 -18.53 14.02 17.43
CA SER A 173 -19.96 14.31 17.22
C SER A 173 -20.91 13.70 18.27
N THR A 174 -20.41 13.05 19.31
CA THR A 174 -21.25 12.30 20.29
C THR A 174 -21.35 12.93 21.69
N HIS A 175 -21.09 14.23 21.84
CA HIS A 175 -21.24 14.91 23.15
C HIS A 175 -21.95 16.27 23.03
N LEU A 176 -23.16 16.28 22.46
CA LEU A 176 -24.12 17.35 22.71
C LEU A 176 -25.52 16.74 22.88
N ASP A 177 -26.12 17.07 24.04
CA ASP A 177 -27.54 17.06 24.40
C ASP A 177 -27.99 15.96 25.40
N GLU A 178 -28.02 16.34 26.69
CA GLU A 178 -29.22 16.16 27.52
C GLU A 178 -29.23 17.19 28.68
N ASP A 179 -30.05 18.22 28.51
CA ASP A 179 -30.49 19.17 29.55
C ASP A 179 -31.33 18.45 30.61
N THR A 180 -31.11 18.71 31.91
CA THR A 180 -32.24 18.87 32.86
C THR A 180 -31.87 19.77 34.04
N LEU A 181 -32.68 20.82 34.21
CA LEU A 181 -32.68 21.82 35.27
C LEU A 181 -33.11 21.25 36.64
N THR A 182 -32.42 21.63 37.72
CA THR A 182 -33.03 21.82 39.04
C THR A 182 -32.38 23.01 39.76
N TYR A 183 -33.19 24.04 39.98
CA TYR A 183 -32.94 25.10 40.96
C TYR A 183 -33.11 24.54 42.38
N ASP A 184 -32.19 24.83 43.29
CA ASP A 184 -32.56 25.36 44.61
C ASP A 184 -31.40 26.09 45.31
N SER A 185 -31.79 27.08 46.09
CA SER A 185 -31.06 28.21 46.67
C SER A 185 -30.16 27.88 47.88
N ASP A 186 -29.02 28.56 48.01
CA ASP A 186 -28.78 29.66 48.98
C ASP A 186 -27.28 29.88 49.36
N GLN A 187 -26.93 31.18 49.49
CA GLN A 187 -25.81 31.79 50.25
C GLN A 187 -24.36 31.55 49.74
N GLU A 188 -23.43 32.51 49.65
CA GLU A 188 -23.28 33.87 50.18
C GLU A 188 -22.12 34.55 49.39
N GLN A 189 -22.24 35.85 49.07
CA GLN A 189 -21.17 36.71 48.52
C GLN A 189 -20.14 37.10 49.61
N PRO A 190 -18.88 37.41 49.25
CA PRO A 190 -18.48 38.82 48.99
C PRO A 190 -17.48 38.94 47.81
N LYS A 191 -17.68 39.86 46.85
CA LYS A 191 -17.25 41.27 46.76
C LYS A 191 -15.73 41.51 46.60
N ASP A 192 -15.44 42.47 45.71
CA ASP A 192 -14.19 43.17 45.41
C ASP A 192 -13.31 42.48 44.32
N ASP A 193 -12.81 43.11 43.26
CA ASP A 193 -12.77 44.53 42.90
C ASP A 193 -12.54 44.70 41.38
N ILE A 194 -12.93 45.88 40.91
CA ILE A 194 -12.97 46.37 39.52
C ILE A 194 -11.56 46.74 39.03
N HIS A 195 -11.20 46.37 37.79
CA HIS A 195 -10.57 47.31 36.83
C HIS A 195 -10.39 46.71 35.43
N GLU A 196 -11.19 47.18 34.46
CA GLU A 196 -10.68 47.47 33.12
C GLU A 196 -10.14 48.92 33.08
N PRO A 197 -9.24 49.23 32.13
CA PRO A 197 -9.74 49.98 30.98
C PRO A 197 -9.14 49.58 29.61
N MET A 198 -10.02 49.46 28.62
CA MET A 198 -10.05 50.17 27.33
C MET A 198 -8.73 50.57 26.61
N SER A 199 -8.61 50.02 25.39
CA SER A 199 -8.29 50.64 24.09
C SER A 199 -7.20 51.72 23.95
N ASP A 200 -6.26 51.51 23.01
CA ASP A 200 -6.01 52.35 21.81
C ASP A 200 -4.71 51.89 21.09
N LEU A 201 -4.77 51.41 19.84
CA LEU A 201 -4.68 52.14 18.56
C LEU A 201 -3.26 52.63 18.15
N LYS A 202 -2.75 52.00 17.07
CA LYS A 202 -1.75 52.46 16.06
C LYS A 202 -0.30 52.64 16.58
N ILE A 203 0.76 52.41 15.81
CA ILE A 203 1.13 53.00 14.50
C ILE A 203 2.20 52.11 13.83
N GLU A 204 2.11 51.98 12.50
CA GLU A 204 3.14 51.44 11.59
C GLU A 204 4.50 52.15 11.75
N MET A 205 5.62 51.50 11.40
CA MET A 205 6.52 52.05 10.39
C MET A 205 7.65 51.06 10.04
N LYS A 206 7.83 50.91 8.72
CA LYS A 206 9.05 50.44 8.04
C LYS A 206 10.31 51.10 8.62
N ASN A 207 11.45 50.42 8.50
CA ASN A 207 12.55 50.94 7.69
C ASN A 207 13.62 49.86 7.44
N ASP A 208 13.96 49.80 6.15
CA ASP A 208 15.19 49.38 5.46
C ASP A 208 15.78 47.97 5.67
#